data_AF-A0A2G9TPF9-F1
#
_entry.id   AF-A0A2G9TPF9-F1
#
_cell.length_a   1.000
_cell.length_b   1.000
_cell.length_c   1.000
_cell.angle_alpha   90.00
_cell.angle_beta   90.00
_cell.angle_gamma   90.00
#
_symmetry.space_group_name_H-M   'P 1'
#
loop_
_entity.id
_entity.type
_entity.pdbx_description
1 polymer ?
#
loop_
_entity_poly.entity_id
_entity_poly.type
_entity_poly.pdbx_seq_one_letter_code
_entity_poly.pdbx_strand_id
1 'polypeptide(L)' 'MTRLPAPYGDCVPDGKTSDYIYKNYEYSVEGCYRSCFQQLVLKECKCGDPRFPVPEGVKHCEAADPVASKKL' A
#
# COMPACT_ATOMS: atom_id res chain seq x y z
N MET A 1 15.68 -13.70 13.63
CA MET A 1 15.49 -12.87 14.85
C MET A 1 14.00 -12.75 15.08
N THR A 2 13.53 -13.14 16.27
CA THR A 2 12.13 -13.09 16.65
C THR A 2 12.02 -12.08 17.79
N ARG A 3 11.27 -11.00 17.59
CA ARG A 3 11.06 -9.99 18.65
C ARG A 3 9.98 -10.50 19.62
N LEU A 4 10.16 -10.18 20.91
CA LEU A 4 9.11 -10.39 21.89
C LEU A 4 7.93 -9.46 21.60
N PRO A 5 6.68 -9.94 21.71
CA PRO A 5 5.49 -9.09 21.58
C PRO A 5 5.35 -8.15 22.78
N ALA A 6 4.28 -7.34 22.79
CA ALA A 6 3.97 -6.44 23.89
C ALA A 6 4.01 -7.19 25.25
N PRO A 7 4.61 -6.60 26.30
CA PRO A 7 5.01 -5.19 26.45
C PRO A 7 6.43 -4.85 25.95
N TYR A 8 7.18 -5.81 25.40
CA TYR A 8 8.58 -5.61 25.01
C TYR A 8 8.75 -4.98 23.62
N GLY A 9 7.64 -4.87 22.87
CA GLY A 9 7.56 -4.12 21.63
C GLY A 9 6.17 -4.21 21.00
N ASP A 10 5.79 -3.19 20.23
CA ASP A 10 4.49 -3.10 19.55
C ASP A 10 4.51 -3.78 18.17
N CYS A 11 5.12 -4.97 18.10
CA CYS A 11 5.15 -5.72 16.86
C CYS A 11 3.76 -6.29 16.57
N VAL A 12 3.26 -6.06 15.36
CA VAL A 12 2.00 -6.64 14.89
C VAL A 12 2.32 -7.98 14.20
N PRO A 13 1.93 -9.13 14.77
CA PRO A 13 2.26 -10.44 14.20
C PRO A 13 1.47 -10.72 12.92
N ASP A 14 0.26 -10.18 12.81
CA ASP A 14 -0.58 -10.29 11.61
C ASP A 14 -1.05 -8.90 11.19
N GLY A 15 -0.21 -8.22 10.39
CA GLY A 15 -0.48 -6.89 9.88
C GLY A 15 -1.18 -6.86 8.53
N LYS A 16 -1.59 -8.02 7.99
CA LYS A 16 -2.29 -8.10 6.69
C LYS A 16 -3.76 -7.69 6.90
N THR A 17 -4.04 -6.40 6.79
CA THR A 17 -5.41 -5.90 6.75
C THR A 17 -6.08 -6.25 5.41
N SER A 18 -7.40 -6.08 5.31
CA SER A 18 -8.17 -6.27 4.06
C SER A 18 -7.61 -5.46 2.88
N ASP A 19 -6.95 -4.36 3.22
CA ASP A 19 -6.48 -3.35 2.28
C ASP A 19 -5.00 -3.50 1.93
N TYR A 20 -4.34 -4.53 2.48
CA TYR A 20 -2.98 -4.88 2.15
C TYR A 20 -2.89 -5.35 0.69
N ILE A 21 -2.13 -4.63 -0.12
CA ILE A 21 -2.10 -4.84 -1.58
C ILE A 21 -1.29 -6.09 -1.98
N TYR A 22 -0.47 -6.62 -1.08
CA TYR A 22 0.39 -7.78 -1.32
C TYR A 22 -0.20 -9.05 -0.68
N LYS A 23 -1.45 -9.39 -1.00
CA LYS A 23 -2.21 -10.50 -0.36
C LYS A 23 -1.49 -11.85 -0.37
N ASN A 24 -0.72 -12.14 -1.43
CA ASN A 24 0.00 -13.40 -1.60
C ASN A 24 1.41 -13.41 -0.97
N TYR A 25 1.81 -12.33 -0.31
CA TYR A 25 3.13 -12.19 0.30
C TYR A 25 3.01 -12.08 1.82
N GLU A 26 4.10 -12.40 2.50
CA GLU A 26 4.22 -12.20 3.94
C GLU A 26 4.11 -10.71 4.32
N TYR A 27 3.64 -10.47 5.54
CA TYR A 27 3.55 -9.10 6.05
C TYR A 27 4.96 -8.52 6.18
N SER A 28 5.12 -7.29 5.71
CA SER A 28 6.35 -6.53 5.88
C SER A 28 6.01 -5.07 6.16
N VAL A 29 6.92 -4.39 6.87
CA VAL A 29 6.78 -2.96 7.18
C VAL A 29 6.73 -2.13 5.88
N GLU A 30 7.57 -2.47 4.89
CA GLU A 30 7.55 -1.86 3.56
C GLU A 30 6.22 -2.07 2.84
N GLY A 31 5.68 -3.30 2.90
CA GLY A 31 4.37 -3.62 2.34
C GLY A 31 3.25 -2.80 3.00
N CYS A 32 3.33 -2.57 4.31
CA CYS A 32 2.37 -1.75 5.05
C CYS A 32 2.40 -0.30 4.57
N TYR A 33 3.59 0.32 4.49
CA TYR A 33 3.75 1.69 4.00
C TYR A 33 3.24 1.86 2.56
N ARG A 34 3.58 0.93 1.67
CA ARG A 34 3.13 0.96 0.27
C ARG A 34 1.63 0.75 0.14
N SER A 35 1.05 -0.13 0.96
CA SER A 35 -0.40 -0.33 0.99
C SER A 35 -1.12 0.94 1.47
N CYS A 36 -0.66 1.56 2.56
CA CYS A 36 -1.20 2.83 3.06
C CYS A 36 -1.13 3.94 2.02
N PHE A 37 0.02 4.11 1.36
CA PHE A 37 0.17 5.05 0.26
C PHE A 37 -0.82 4.78 -0.87
N GLN A 38 -0.93 3.53 -1.31
CA GLN A 38 -1.84 3.15 -2.39
C GLN A 38 -3.31 3.41 -2.03
N GLN A 39 -3.71 3.17 -0.77
CA GLN A 39 -5.06 3.51 -0.30
C GLN A 39 -5.36 5.01 -0.40
N LEU A 40 -4.39 5.86 -0.06
CA LEU A 40 -4.54 7.32 -0.19
C LEU A 40 -4.67 7.72 -1.67
N VAL A 41 -3.86 7.15 -2.56
CA VAL A 41 -3.95 7.43 -4.00
C VAL A 41 -5.30 6.99 -4.56
N LEU A 42 -5.76 5.78 -4.20
CA LEU A 42 -7.09 5.29 -4.60
C LEU A 42 -8.22 6.19 -4.10
N LYS A 43 -8.10 6.71 -2.88
CA LYS A 43 -9.10 7.58 -2.26
C LYS A 43 -9.17 8.95 -2.96
N GLU A 44 -8.02 9.59 -3.16
CA GLU A 44 -7.91 10.97 -3.65
C GLU A 44 -7.99 11.04 -5.19
N CYS A 45 -7.31 10.14 -5.89
CA CYS A 45 -7.16 10.19 -7.35
C CYS A 45 -8.09 9.23 -8.11
N LYS A 46 -8.75 8.29 -7.41
CA LYS A 46 -9.63 7.25 -8.01
C LYS A 46 -8.95 6.31 -9.01
N CYS A 47 -7.62 6.29 -9.01
CA CYS A 47 -6.75 5.36 -9.72
C CYS A 47 -5.65 4.90 -8.76
N GLY A 48 -4.91 3.84 -9.08
CA GLY A 48 -3.79 3.39 -8.26
C GLY A 48 -2.43 3.71 -8.86
N ASP A 49 -1.41 3.94 -8.04
CA ASP A 49 -0.05 4.17 -8.53
C ASP A 49 0.42 2.96 -9.38
N PRO A 50 0.97 3.19 -10.59
CA PRO A 50 1.40 2.12 -11.51
C PRO A 50 2.56 1.28 -10.98
N ARG A 51 3.31 1.76 -9.97
CA ARG A 51 4.45 1.04 -9.38
C ARG A 51 4.03 -0.05 -8.40
N PHE A 52 2.78 -0.03 -7.94
CA PHE A 52 2.28 -0.94 -6.92
C PHE A 52 1.07 -1.73 -7.42
N PRO A 53 0.80 -2.93 -6.89
CA PRO A 53 -0.43 -3.66 -7.18
C PRO A 53 -1.67 -2.82 -6.87
N VAL A 54 -2.74 -3.03 -7.64
CA VAL A 54 -4.04 -2.42 -7.41
C VAL A 54 -5.11 -3.49 -7.15
N PRO A 55 -6.14 -3.18 -6.36
CA PRO A 55 -7.29 -4.07 -6.20
C PRO A 55 -7.99 -4.36 -7.53
N GLU A 56 -8.65 -5.52 -7.63
CA GLU A 56 -9.43 -5.88 -8.81
C GLU A 56 -10.49 -4.81 -9.11
N GLY A 57 -10.62 -4.46 -10.39
CA GLY A 57 -11.55 -3.43 -10.85
C GLY A 57 -11.01 -1.99 -10.80
N VAL A 58 -9.83 -1.76 -10.22
CA VAL A 58 -9.16 -0.44 -10.24
C VAL A 58 -8.12 -0.40 -11.34
N LYS A 59 -8.09 0.69 -12.11
CA LYS A 59 -7.05 0.95 -13.11
C LYS A 59 -5.87 1.69 -12.49
N HIS A 60 -4.69 1.49 -13.06
CA HIS A 60 -3.54 2.31 -12.74
C HIS A 60 -3.74 3.75 -13.24
N CYS A 61 -3.13 4.70 -12.53
CA CYS A 61 -3.05 6.07 -12.96
C CYS A 61 -2.12 6.17 -14.19
N GLU A 62 -2.53 6.96 -15.18
CA GLU A 62 -1.71 7.27 -16.34
C GLU A 62 -0.63 8.28 -15.94
N ALA A 63 0.63 7.83 -15.82
CA ALA A 63 1.74 8.69 -15.45
C ALA A 63 2.03 9.77 -16.52
N ALA A 64 1.62 9.52 -17.77
CA ALA A 64 1.75 10.43 -18.90
C ALA A 64 0.60 11.45 -18.99
N ASP A 65 -0.35 11.45 -18.04
CA ASP A 65 -1.43 12.43 -18.05
C ASP A 65 -0.87 13.84 -17.71
N PRO A 66 -1.00 14.83 -18.61
CA PRO A 66 -0.48 16.18 -18.39
C PRO A 66 -1.14 16.91 -17.20
N VAL A 67 -2.28 16.41 -16.69
CA VAL A 67 -2.92 16.90 -15.47
C VAL A 67 -2.26 16.31 -14.22
N ALA A 68 -1.81 15.05 -14.26
CA ALA A 68 -1.15 14.37 -13.14
C ALA A 68 0.33 14.79 -12.96
N SER A 69 1.04 15.07 -14.07
CA SER A 69 2.45 15.48 -14.06
C SER A 69 2.68 16.93 -13.56
N LYS A 70 1.64 17.72 -13.30
CA LYS A 70 1.75 19.16 -12.99
C LYS A 70 1.98 19.47 -11.51
N LYS A 71 2.26 18.46 -10.69
CA LYS A 71 2.37 18.58 -9.22
C LYS A 71 3.72 18.16 -8.64
N LEU A 72 4.78 18.15 -9.45
CA LEU A 72 6.15 18.14 -8.95
C LEU A 72 6.81 19.51 -9.15
#